data_AF-A0A397BVG0-F1
#
_entry.id   AF-A0A397BVG0-F1
#
_cell.length_a   1.000
_cell.length_b   1.000
_cell.length_c   1.000
_cell.angle_alpha   90.00
_cell.angle_beta   90.00
_cell.angle_gamma   90.00
#
_symmetry.space_group_name_H-M   'P 1'
#
loop_
_entity.id
_entity.type
_entity.pdbx_description
1 polymer ?
#
loop_
_entity_poly.entity_id
_entity_poly.type
_entity_poly.pdbx_seq_one_letter_code
_entity_poly.pdbx_strand_id
1 'polypeptide(L)'
;MEYKPATAKMRLLDALRYHKPTIEEQLNYNLPGSMERLSMHKLNDVMSVCLARKGKRFTSLQIQSLSLLLAELTGVFDAVDTAFKSLTPAVCRYKPTASISTPPASDGDVEVHNAALAFHVLCNTYISLFHRLKDLVVDIRAYSVVARGLMEVPLDDSDDSEFDAKAKAPFPTFLFVLIQKYRRERADYAVLDEKASSTPPLPTHPWWPTDSHPPLDSLAQFALFLAAVLVQRMPFLKVELEGMMVLLQVLKVDHTAMEDSLHVNLHGDQRSNYVLSRSIFEFLSTVRELRSIPKRKDLLERSRRNKKKLRRCLTNADKLVV
;
A
#
# COMPACT_ATOMS: atom_id res chain seq x y z
N MET A 1 -5.14 39.86 3.70
CA MET A 1 -6.33 38.97 3.76
C MET A 1 -7.46 39.74 4.41
N GLU A 2 -8.66 39.67 3.83
CA GLU A 2 -9.86 40.30 4.38
C GLU A 2 -10.33 39.58 5.65
N TYR A 3 -10.66 40.33 6.70
CA TYR A 3 -11.20 39.76 7.93
C TYR A 3 -12.65 39.32 7.72
N LYS A 4 -12.94 38.05 7.99
CA LYS A 4 -14.28 37.46 7.89
C LYS A 4 -14.78 37.08 9.28
N PRO A 5 -16.11 37.06 9.53
CA PRO A 5 -16.65 36.54 10.79
C PRO A 5 -16.12 35.14 11.11
N ALA A 6 -15.99 34.81 12.40
CA ALA A 6 -15.36 33.55 12.83
C ALA A 6 -15.99 32.31 12.18
N THR A 7 -17.32 32.26 12.12
CA THR A 7 -18.07 31.17 11.47
C THR A 7 -17.77 31.06 9.97
N ALA A 8 -17.65 32.19 9.28
CA ALA A 8 -17.31 32.20 7.86
C ALA A 8 -15.87 31.74 7.63
N LYS A 9 -14.96 32.05 8.55
CA LYS A 9 -13.58 31.60 8.49
C LYS A 9 -13.46 30.09 8.75
N MET A 10 -14.20 29.54 9.72
CA MET A 10 -14.27 28.08 9.93
C MET A 10 -14.79 27.34 8.69
N ARG A 11 -15.86 27.82 8.06
CA ARG A 11 -16.38 27.24 6.82
C ARG A 11 -15.34 27.25 5.69
N LEU A 12 -14.54 28.32 5.59
CA LEU A 12 -13.43 28.37 4.65
C LEU A 12 -12.39 27.29 4.94
N LEU A 13 -12.01 27.11 6.21
CA LEU A 13 -11.04 26.08 6.60
C LEU A 13 -11.57 24.66 6.32
N ASP A 14 -12.86 24.41 6.58
CA ASP A 14 -13.50 23.14 6.25
C ASP A 14 -13.53 22.87 4.74
N ALA A 15 -13.76 23.90 3.92
CA ALA A 15 -13.69 23.78 2.47
C ALA A 15 -12.27 23.44 1.97
N LEU A 16 -11.22 23.94 2.65
CA LEU A 16 -9.84 23.54 2.37
C LEU A 16 -9.56 22.10 2.84
N ARG A 17 -10.08 21.74 4.01
CA ARG A 17 -9.88 20.43 4.63
C ARG A 17 -10.53 19.30 3.83
N TYR A 18 -11.73 19.55 3.30
CA TYR A 18 -12.49 18.59 2.53
C TYR A 18 -12.73 19.11 1.12
N HIS A 19 -11.90 18.64 0.19
CA HIS A 19 -12.02 18.99 -1.22
C HIS A 19 -13.02 18.07 -1.91
N LYS A 20 -13.94 18.63 -2.68
CA LYS A 20 -14.80 17.87 -3.59
C LYS A 20 -14.14 17.91 -4.98
N PRO A 21 -13.54 16.79 -5.45
CA PRO A 21 -12.86 16.78 -6.73
C PRO A 21 -13.87 17.03 -7.86
N THR A 22 -13.47 17.82 -8.85
CA THR A 22 -14.23 17.97 -10.10
C THR A 22 -14.15 16.68 -10.93
N ILE A 23 -15.00 16.54 -11.96
CA ILE A 23 -14.95 15.39 -12.87
C ILE A 23 -13.57 15.29 -13.53
N GLU A 24 -13.02 16.42 -13.97
CA GLU A 24 -11.67 16.49 -14.53
C GLU A 24 -10.60 16.05 -13.51
N GLU A 25 -10.71 16.47 -12.25
CA GLU A 25 -9.80 16.06 -11.19
C GLU A 25 -9.93 14.58 -10.83
N GLN A 26 -11.14 14.02 -10.86
CA GLN A 26 -11.36 12.60 -10.66
C GLN A 26 -10.62 11.79 -11.73
N LEU A 27 -10.76 12.17 -13.00
CA LEU A 27 -10.02 11.56 -14.11
C LEU A 27 -8.51 11.79 -13.99
N ASN A 28 -8.09 13.01 -13.64
CA ASN A 28 -6.68 13.37 -13.54
C ASN A 28 -5.96 12.65 -12.40
N TYR A 29 -6.62 12.48 -11.26
CA TYR A 29 -6.07 11.82 -10.07
C TYR A 29 -6.41 10.33 -9.99
N ASN A 30 -7.17 9.79 -10.95
CA ASN A 30 -7.66 8.42 -10.98
C ASN A 30 -8.45 8.07 -9.69
N LEU A 31 -9.45 8.89 -9.38
CA LEU A 31 -10.34 8.73 -8.23
C LEU A 31 -11.65 8.06 -8.69
N PRO A 32 -12.22 7.15 -7.89
CA PRO A 32 -13.47 6.49 -8.24
C PRO A 32 -14.61 7.50 -8.21
N GLY A 33 -15.59 7.34 -9.09
CA GLY A 33 -16.76 8.21 -9.17
C GLY A 33 -17.60 8.26 -7.88
N SER A 34 -17.48 7.22 -7.04
CA SER A 34 -18.09 7.17 -5.70
C SER A 34 -17.38 8.00 -4.64
N MET A 35 -16.19 8.53 -4.92
CA MET A 35 -15.43 9.34 -3.96
C MET A 35 -15.95 10.78 -3.93
N GLU A 36 -16.83 11.04 -2.97
CA GLU A 36 -17.46 12.35 -2.84
C GLU A 36 -16.52 13.46 -2.36
N ARG A 37 -15.58 13.14 -1.46
CA ARG A 37 -14.66 14.12 -0.86
C ARG A 37 -13.30 13.51 -0.54
N LEU A 38 -12.26 14.31 -0.73
CA LEU A 38 -10.89 14.05 -0.30
C LEU A 38 -10.60 14.80 0.99
N SER A 39 -9.98 14.15 1.97
CA SER A 39 -9.51 14.82 3.18
C SER A 39 -8.05 15.23 3.03
N MET A 40 -7.78 16.54 3.00
CA MET A 40 -6.43 17.09 2.89
C MET A 40 -5.61 16.97 4.20
N HIS A 41 -6.13 16.24 5.19
CA HIS A 41 -5.39 15.83 6.39
C HIS A 41 -4.96 14.37 6.33
N LYS A 42 -5.50 13.58 5.39
CA LYS A 42 -5.18 12.16 5.25
C LYS A 42 -4.10 11.96 4.21
N LEU A 43 -3.02 11.27 4.61
CA LEU A 43 -1.89 10.97 3.73
C LEU A 43 -2.32 10.27 2.43
N ASN A 44 -3.20 9.27 2.51
CA ASN A 44 -3.66 8.52 1.33
C ASN A 44 -4.40 9.41 0.31
N ASP A 45 -5.19 10.36 0.78
CA ASP A 45 -5.97 11.25 -0.08
C ASP A 45 -5.05 12.26 -0.75
N VAL A 46 -4.12 12.85 0.02
CA VAL A 46 -3.10 13.77 -0.50
C VAL A 46 -2.16 13.07 -1.49
N MET A 47 -1.74 11.83 -1.19
CA MET A 47 -0.97 11.02 -2.14
C MET A 47 -1.73 10.74 -3.44
N SER A 48 -3.07 10.59 -3.36
CA SER A 48 -3.89 10.42 -4.57
C SER A 48 -3.86 11.68 -5.44
N VAL A 49 -3.92 12.87 -4.84
CA VAL A 49 -3.72 14.16 -5.52
C VAL A 49 -2.30 14.28 -6.11
N CYS A 50 -1.30 13.68 -5.47
CA CYS A 50 0.06 13.53 -6.00
C CYS A 50 0.21 12.44 -7.09
N LEU A 51 -0.89 11.91 -7.65
CA LEU A 51 -0.90 10.90 -8.72
C LEU A 51 -0.42 9.51 -8.29
N ALA A 52 -0.52 9.15 -7.00
CA ALA A 52 -0.19 7.79 -6.52
C ALA A 52 -0.96 6.71 -7.30
N ARG A 53 -2.23 6.97 -7.59
CA ARG A 53 -3.12 6.05 -8.32
C ARG A 53 -2.88 6.01 -9.84
N LYS A 54 -2.02 6.89 -10.36
CA LYS A 54 -1.50 6.81 -11.73
C LYS A 54 -0.05 6.31 -11.77
N GLY A 55 0.44 5.68 -10.70
CA GLY A 55 1.76 5.05 -10.67
C GLY A 55 2.91 5.96 -10.27
N LYS A 56 2.65 7.16 -9.71
CA LYS A 56 3.72 7.98 -9.10
C LYS A 56 4.39 7.20 -7.97
N ARG A 57 5.70 6.94 -8.12
CA ARG A 57 6.54 6.41 -7.06
C ARG A 57 7.02 7.56 -6.17
N PHE A 58 6.92 7.34 -4.86
CA PHE A 58 7.35 8.29 -3.83
C PHE A 58 8.67 7.83 -3.23
N THR A 59 9.55 8.79 -2.93
CA THR A 59 10.72 8.53 -2.10
C THR A 59 10.31 8.53 -0.62
N SER A 60 11.10 7.87 0.24
CA SER A 60 10.87 7.91 1.69
C SER A 60 10.85 9.35 2.22
N LEU A 61 11.70 10.23 1.67
CA LEU A 61 11.74 11.64 2.02
C LEU A 61 10.41 12.36 1.68
N GLN A 62 9.82 12.09 0.51
CA GLN A 62 8.54 12.69 0.12
C GLN A 62 7.39 12.25 1.04
N ILE A 63 7.33 10.96 1.36
CA ILE A 63 6.33 10.41 2.28
C ILE A 63 6.48 11.03 3.67
N GLN A 64 7.72 11.16 4.15
CA GLN A 64 8.01 11.76 5.45
C GLN A 64 7.64 13.25 5.48
N SER A 65 8.02 14.03 4.47
CA SER A 65 7.67 15.46 4.38
C SER A 65 6.16 15.68 4.36
N LEU A 66 5.42 14.87 3.57
CA LEU A 66 3.96 14.91 3.58
C LEU A 66 3.40 14.56 4.96
N SER A 67 3.87 13.48 5.57
CA SER A 67 3.37 13.02 6.87
C SER A 67 3.57 14.06 7.98
N LEU A 68 4.74 14.70 8.03
CA LEU A 68 5.05 15.74 9.01
C LEU A 68 4.15 16.97 8.81
N LEU A 69 4.00 17.42 7.56
CA LEU A 69 3.19 18.60 7.27
C LEU A 69 1.70 18.34 7.55
N LEU A 70 1.20 17.12 7.30
CA LEU A 70 -0.18 16.74 7.60
C LEU A 70 -0.44 16.63 9.10
N ALA A 71 0.54 16.14 9.87
CA ALA A 71 0.47 16.15 11.33
C ALA A 71 0.40 17.60 11.87
N GLU A 72 1.22 18.50 11.32
CA GLU A 72 1.20 19.93 11.68
C GLU A 72 -0.15 20.59 11.32
N LEU A 73 -0.66 20.34 10.11
CA LEU A 73 -1.98 20.81 9.66
C LEU A 73 -3.11 20.34 10.58
N THR A 74 -3.08 19.07 10.99
CA THR A 74 -4.07 18.49 11.89
C THR A 74 -4.00 19.17 13.26
N GLY A 75 -2.81 19.28 13.84
CA GLY A 75 -2.63 19.92 15.15
C GLY A 75 -3.07 21.39 15.18
N VAL A 76 -2.74 22.16 14.14
CA VAL A 76 -3.18 23.57 14.04
C VAL A 76 -4.69 23.66 13.85
N PHE A 77 -5.30 22.76 13.08
CA PHE A 77 -6.77 22.73 12.93
C PHE A 77 -7.46 22.43 14.25
N ASP A 78 -6.97 21.46 15.02
CA ASP A 78 -7.54 21.11 16.33
C ASP A 78 -7.44 22.28 17.32
N ALA A 79 -6.33 23.03 17.27
CA ALA A 79 -6.18 24.27 18.04
C ALA A 79 -7.18 25.35 17.60
N VAL A 80 -7.40 25.52 16.30
CA VAL A 80 -8.39 26.45 15.75
C VAL A 80 -9.82 26.06 16.15
N ASP A 81 -10.17 24.77 16.06
CA ASP A 81 -11.50 24.25 16.45
C ASP A 81 -11.75 24.43 17.95
N THR A 82 -10.75 24.15 18.78
CA THR A 82 -10.80 24.40 20.22
C THR A 82 -11.00 25.88 20.52
N ALA A 83 -10.22 26.76 19.87
CA ALA A 83 -10.35 28.20 20.02
C ALA A 83 -11.74 28.68 19.59
N PHE A 84 -12.24 28.21 18.44
CA PHE A 84 -13.58 28.57 17.93
C PHE A 84 -14.69 28.21 18.91
N LYS A 85 -14.66 27.00 19.47
CA LYS A 85 -15.65 26.54 20.47
C LYS A 85 -15.63 27.35 21.76
N SER A 86 -14.49 27.94 22.11
CA SER A 86 -14.33 28.80 23.28
C SER A 86 -14.73 30.26 23.05
N LEU A 87 -15.03 30.67 21.81
CA LEU A 87 -15.37 32.06 21.50
C LEU A 87 -16.73 32.46 22.07
N THR A 88 -16.81 33.68 22.60
CA THR A 88 -18.08 34.25 23.03
C THR A 88 -18.93 34.69 21.82
N PRO A 89 -20.27 34.79 21.95
CA PRO A 89 -21.15 35.27 20.88
C PRO A 89 -20.84 36.69 20.38
N ALA A 90 -20.17 37.51 21.21
CA ALA A 90 -19.72 38.84 20.83
C ALA A 90 -18.56 38.76 19.83
N VAL A 91 -17.56 37.92 20.11
CA VAL A 91 -16.40 37.69 19.22
C VAL A 91 -16.82 37.06 17.90
N CYS A 92 -17.76 36.11 17.90
CA CYS A 92 -18.24 35.46 16.68
C CYS A 92 -18.92 36.42 15.69
N ARG A 93 -19.56 37.48 16.19
CA ARG A 93 -20.23 38.52 15.40
C ARG A 93 -19.33 39.71 15.07
N TYR A 94 -18.17 39.80 15.73
CA TYR A 94 -17.22 40.86 15.52
C TYR A 94 -16.69 40.80 14.08
N LYS A 95 -16.74 41.94 13.40
CA LYS A 95 -16.16 42.14 12.06
C LYS A 95 -14.96 43.05 12.23
N PRO A 96 -13.73 42.52 12.23
CA PRO A 96 -12.56 43.37 12.26
C PRO A 96 -12.54 44.25 11.01
N THR A 97 -12.69 45.57 11.18
CA THR A 97 -12.49 46.52 10.09
C THR A 97 -11.00 46.55 9.72
N ALA A 98 -10.70 46.63 8.42
CA ALA A 98 -9.33 46.60 7.92
C ALA A 98 -8.47 47.80 8.38
N SER A 99 -9.07 48.89 8.87
CA SER A 99 -8.34 50.00 9.48
C SER A 99 -8.05 49.71 10.96
N ILE A 100 -6.82 49.30 11.23
CA ILE A 100 -6.23 49.05 12.55
C ILE A 100 -6.06 50.36 13.37
N SER A 101 -6.56 51.50 12.87
CA SER A 101 -6.18 52.84 13.34
C SER A 101 -7.14 53.48 14.35
N THR A 102 -8.21 52.80 14.77
CA THR A 102 -9.14 53.34 15.78
C THR A 102 -9.16 52.44 17.00
N PRO A 103 -8.65 52.89 18.16
CA PRO A 103 -8.72 52.11 19.38
C PRO A 103 -10.20 51.93 19.80
N PRO A 104 -10.58 50.74 20.31
CA PRO A 104 -11.92 50.49 20.81
C PRO A 104 -12.28 51.45 21.96
N ALA A 105 -13.54 51.89 22.03
CA ALA A 105 -13.99 52.93 22.95
C ALA A 105 -14.15 52.46 24.42
N SER A 106 -14.07 51.15 24.69
CA SER A 106 -14.22 50.56 26.02
C SER A 106 -13.32 49.32 26.22
N ASP A 107 -12.91 49.02 27.45
CA ASP A 107 -12.06 47.85 27.77
C ASP A 107 -12.68 46.52 27.31
N GLY A 108 -14.00 46.37 27.42
CA GLY A 108 -14.70 45.17 26.94
C GLY A 108 -14.64 44.99 25.42
N ASP A 109 -14.63 46.09 24.66
CA ASP A 109 -14.46 46.05 23.21
C ASP A 109 -13.01 45.71 22.81
N VAL A 110 -12.03 46.07 23.63
CA VAL A 110 -10.61 45.71 23.45
C VAL A 110 -10.40 44.21 23.63
N GLU A 111 -10.99 43.59 24.65
CA GLU A 111 -10.90 42.15 24.87
C GLU A 111 -11.53 41.35 23.72
N VAL A 112 -12.72 41.77 23.26
CA VAL A 112 -13.40 41.14 22.11
C VAL A 112 -12.59 41.29 20.83
N HIS A 113 -12.00 42.46 20.59
CA HIS A 113 -11.14 42.72 19.45
C HIS A 113 -9.88 41.83 19.48
N ASN A 114 -9.18 41.77 20.61
CA ASN A 114 -7.96 40.98 20.77
C ASN A 114 -8.22 39.48 20.61
N ALA A 115 -9.32 38.97 21.17
CA ALA A 115 -9.73 37.58 21.01
C ALA A 115 -10.05 37.25 19.54
N ALA A 116 -10.75 38.15 18.83
CA ALA A 116 -11.03 37.98 17.41
C ALA A 116 -9.74 37.95 16.57
N LEU A 117 -8.79 38.83 16.85
CA LEU A 117 -7.49 38.87 16.17
C LEU A 117 -6.68 37.59 16.43
N ALA A 118 -6.60 37.14 17.69
CA ALA A 118 -5.89 35.91 18.05
C ALA A 118 -6.46 34.69 17.30
N PHE A 119 -7.79 34.56 17.24
CA PHE A 119 -8.45 33.53 16.43
C PHE A 119 -8.09 33.64 14.94
N HIS A 120 -8.09 34.86 14.40
CA HIS A 120 -7.72 35.08 13.00
C HIS A 120 -6.27 34.76 12.67
N VAL A 121 -5.34 35.01 13.59
CA VAL A 121 -3.93 34.62 13.46
C VAL A 121 -3.81 33.11 13.36
N LEU A 122 -4.45 32.34 14.25
CA LEU A 122 -4.44 30.88 14.19
C LEU A 122 -5.00 30.34 12.87
N CYS A 123 -6.11 30.91 12.38
CA CYS A 123 -6.67 30.54 11.09
C CYS A 123 -5.70 30.84 9.93
N ASN A 124 -5.00 31.97 9.98
CA ASN A 124 -4.03 32.33 8.94
C ASN A 124 -2.80 31.41 8.98
N THR A 125 -2.37 30.96 10.16
CA THR A 125 -1.34 29.92 10.30
C THR A 125 -1.77 28.64 9.59
N TYR A 126 -2.99 28.15 9.83
CA TYR A 126 -3.52 26.98 9.11
C TYR A 126 -3.50 27.18 7.59
N ILE A 127 -3.96 28.34 7.09
CA ILE A 127 -3.97 28.65 5.65
C ILE A 127 -2.54 28.67 5.09
N SER A 128 -1.57 29.21 5.84
CA SER A 128 -0.16 29.22 5.41
C SER A 128 0.43 27.82 5.29
N LEU A 129 0.09 26.90 6.22
CA LEU A 129 0.47 25.49 6.12
C LEU A 129 -0.17 24.80 4.94
N PHE A 130 -1.44 25.14 4.65
CA PHE A 130 -2.13 24.61 3.48
C PHE A 130 -1.49 25.08 2.16
N HIS A 131 -1.01 26.32 2.10
CA HIS A 131 -0.20 26.79 0.96
C HIS A 131 1.10 26.01 0.82
N ARG A 132 1.82 25.75 1.92
CA ARG A 132 3.02 24.89 1.90
C ARG A 132 2.69 23.47 1.40
N LEU A 133 1.54 22.93 1.77
CA LEU A 133 1.09 21.62 1.28
C LEU A 133 0.84 21.67 -0.23
N LYS A 134 0.15 22.69 -0.72
CA LYS A 134 -0.09 22.90 -2.15
C LYS A 134 1.24 22.96 -2.93
N ASP A 135 2.20 23.74 -2.45
CA ASP A 135 3.50 23.88 -3.12
C ASP A 135 4.26 22.55 -3.14
N LEU A 136 4.28 21.81 -2.02
CA LEU A 136 4.87 20.47 -1.96
C LEU A 136 4.20 19.47 -2.92
N VAL A 137 2.86 19.49 -3.02
CA VAL A 137 2.11 18.65 -3.96
C VAL A 137 2.46 18.99 -5.41
N VAL A 138 2.54 20.28 -5.74
CA VAL A 138 2.95 20.75 -7.08
C VAL A 138 4.37 20.30 -7.41
N ASP A 139 5.31 20.44 -6.47
CA ASP A 139 6.69 19.99 -6.64
C ASP A 139 6.76 18.48 -6.87
N ILE A 140 6.09 17.67 -6.03
CA ILE A 140 6.04 16.21 -6.20
C ILE A 140 5.49 15.82 -7.58
N ARG A 141 4.49 16.55 -8.07
CA ARG A 141 3.89 16.34 -9.40
C ARG A 141 4.80 16.78 -10.54
N ALA A 142 5.56 17.85 -10.40
CA ALA A 142 6.48 18.35 -11.44
C ALA A 142 7.58 17.33 -11.80
N TYR A 143 7.98 16.49 -10.84
CA TYR A 143 8.90 15.37 -11.04
C TYR A 143 8.17 14.02 -11.28
N SER A 144 6.89 14.04 -11.67
CA SER A 144 6.15 12.84 -12.06
C SER A 144 6.29 12.59 -13.57
N VAL A 145 6.77 11.41 -13.95
CA VAL A 145 6.88 10.96 -15.35
C VAL A 145 5.49 10.91 -16.02
N VAL A 146 4.44 10.68 -15.22
CA VAL A 146 3.03 10.66 -15.64
C VAL A 146 2.50 12.06 -15.96
N ALA A 147 2.94 13.08 -15.21
CA ALA A 147 2.53 14.48 -15.46
C ALA A 147 3.20 15.07 -16.72
N ARG A 148 4.26 14.43 -17.23
CA ARG A 148 4.94 14.80 -18.49
C ARG A 148 4.32 14.16 -19.74
N GLY A 149 3.19 13.47 -19.63
CA GLY A 149 2.49 12.89 -20.77
C GLY A 149 3.18 11.68 -21.42
N LEU A 150 4.14 11.05 -20.74
CA LEU A 150 4.87 9.89 -21.26
C LEU A 150 4.12 8.56 -21.07
N MET A 151 2.89 8.59 -20.57
CA MET A 151 2.02 7.42 -20.40
C MET A 151 0.56 7.87 -20.49
N GLU A 152 -0.15 7.44 -21.54
CA GLU A 152 -1.59 7.68 -21.68
C GLU A 152 -2.40 6.67 -20.84
N VAL A 153 -3.44 7.16 -20.19
CA VAL A 153 -4.46 6.31 -19.53
C VAL A 153 -5.68 6.32 -20.47
N PRO A 154 -6.16 5.16 -20.96
CA PRO A 154 -7.32 5.09 -21.85
C PRO A 154 -8.58 5.70 -21.22
N LEU A 155 -9.42 6.34 -22.05
CA LEU A 155 -10.52 7.23 -21.65
C LEU A 155 -11.93 6.61 -21.63
N ASP A 156 -12.09 5.31 -21.87
CA ASP A 156 -13.42 4.64 -21.89
C ASP A 156 -13.48 3.52 -20.85
N ASP A 157 -14.40 3.60 -19.88
CA ASP A 157 -15.70 2.90 -19.97
C ASP A 157 -16.52 2.98 -18.67
N SER A 158 -17.81 3.28 -18.84
CA SER A 158 -18.81 3.50 -17.79
C SER A 158 -19.30 2.23 -17.06
N ASP A 159 -18.45 1.22 -16.87
CA ASP A 159 -18.81 -0.07 -16.22
C ASP A 159 -17.85 -0.47 -15.08
N ASP A 160 -17.17 0.54 -14.52
CA ASP A 160 -15.98 0.41 -13.68
C ASP A 160 -16.17 -0.21 -12.28
N SER A 161 -17.34 -0.76 -11.92
CA SER A 161 -17.47 -1.42 -10.61
C SER A 161 -16.79 -2.81 -10.57
N GLU A 162 -16.79 -3.53 -11.70
CA GLU A 162 -16.08 -4.80 -11.84
C GLU A 162 -14.59 -4.57 -12.15
N PHE A 163 -14.28 -3.49 -12.87
CA PHE A 163 -12.91 -3.09 -13.15
C PHE A 163 -12.21 -2.52 -11.91
N ASP A 164 -12.82 -1.66 -11.07
CA ASP A 164 -12.21 -1.18 -9.80
C ASP A 164 -11.98 -2.33 -8.79
N ALA A 165 -12.80 -3.39 -8.84
CA ALA A 165 -12.58 -4.61 -8.08
C ALA A 165 -11.37 -5.41 -8.61
N LYS A 166 -11.13 -5.39 -9.93
CA LYS A 166 -9.96 -6.01 -10.59
C LYS A 166 -8.72 -5.09 -10.63
N ALA A 167 -8.88 -3.78 -10.49
CA ALA A 167 -7.84 -2.75 -10.68
C ALA A 167 -7.17 -2.31 -9.36
N LYS A 168 -7.56 -2.87 -8.21
CA LYS A 168 -6.84 -2.74 -6.92
C LYS A 168 -5.49 -3.51 -6.87
N ALA A 169 -4.82 -3.63 -8.01
CA ALA A 169 -3.84 -4.65 -8.39
C ALA A 169 -4.54 -5.99 -8.66
N PRO A 170 -4.69 -6.41 -9.94
CA PRO A 170 -5.11 -7.78 -10.21
C PRO A 170 -4.11 -8.69 -9.51
N PHE A 171 -4.61 -9.73 -8.84
CA PHE A 171 -3.76 -10.76 -8.26
C PHE A 171 -2.71 -11.15 -9.31
N PRO A 172 -1.40 -11.01 -9.04
CA PRO A 172 -0.41 -11.07 -10.10
C PRO A 172 -0.57 -12.35 -10.91
N THR A 173 -0.79 -12.23 -12.22
CA THR A 173 -1.14 -13.37 -13.09
C THR A 173 -0.14 -14.51 -12.96
N PHE A 174 1.15 -14.17 -12.81
CA PHE A 174 2.18 -15.17 -12.58
C PHE A 174 1.96 -15.95 -11.27
N LEU A 175 1.54 -15.31 -10.17
CA LEU A 175 1.21 -16.00 -8.92
C LEU A 175 -0.01 -16.91 -9.09
N PHE A 176 -1.00 -16.53 -9.89
CA PHE A 176 -2.13 -17.41 -10.19
C PHE A 176 -1.64 -18.71 -10.81
N VAL A 177 -0.81 -18.62 -11.86
CA VAL A 177 -0.23 -19.77 -12.56
C VAL A 177 0.57 -20.66 -11.58
N LEU A 178 1.40 -20.05 -10.74
CA LEU A 178 2.21 -20.78 -9.77
C LEU A 178 1.38 -21.45 -8.66
N ILE A 179 0.29 -20.82 -8.23
CA ILE A 179 -0.66 -21.43 -7.28
C ILE A 179 -1.36 -22.63 -7.90
N GLN A 180 -1.77 -22.55 -9.17
CA GLN A 180 -2.35 -23.71 -9.85
C GLN A 180 -1.34 -24.85 -9.96
N LYS A 181 -0.06 -24.57 -10.25
CA LYS A 181 1.01 -25.57 -10.22
C LYS A 181 1.09 -26.25 -8.85
N TYR A 182 1.16 -25.46 -7.77
CA TYR A 182 1.20 -26.00 -6.40
C TYR A 182 0.00 -26.88 -6.09
N ARG A 183 -1.21 -26.48 -6.49
CA ARG A 183 -2.43 -27.26 -6.24
C ARG A 183 -2.43 -28.58 -7.00
N ARG A 184 -2.00 -28.60 -8.26
CA ARG A 184 -1.87 -29.83 -9.05
C ARG A 184 -0.92 -30.82 -8.38
N GLU A 185 0.30 -30.38 -8.10
CA GLU A 185 1.34 -31.22 -7.49
C GLU A 185 0.94 -31.71 -6.08
N ARG A 186 0.17 -30.90 -5.35
CA ARG A 186 -0.31 -31.28 -4.02
C ARG A 186 -1.50 -32.24 -4.06
N ALA A 187 -2.39 -32.13 -5.05
CA ALA A 187 -3.45 -33.10 -5.28
C ALA A 187 -2.85 -34.48 -5.57
N ASP A 188 -1.81 -34.54 -6.41
CA ASP A 188 -1.10 -35.78 -6.72
C ASP A 188 -0.40 -36.38 -5.48
N TYR A 189 0.13 -35.54 -4.60
CA TYR A 189 0.75 -35.98 -3.33
C TYR A 189 -0.26 -36.54 -2.33
N ALA A 190 -1.49 -36.00 -2.29
CA ALA A 190 -2.56 -36.46 -1.39
C ALA A 190 -3.10 -37.85 -1.80
N VAL A 191 -2.96 -38.22 -3.07
CA VAL A 191 -3.34 -39.55 -3.57
C VAL A 191 -2.31 -40.63 -3.19
N LEU A 192 -1.05 -40.24 -2.96
CA LEU A 192 0.06 -41.17 -2.69
C LEU A 192 0.32 -41.45 -1.20
N ASP A 193 -0.22 -40.65 -0.28
CA ASP A 193 0.03 -40.79 1.16
C ASP A 193 -1.28 -41.12 1.91
N GLU A 194 -1.56 -42.41 2.11
CA GLU A 194 -2.74 -42.91 2.85
C GLU A 194 -2.84 -42.36 4.30
N LYS A 195 -1.75 -41.82 4.85
CA LYS A 195 -1.71 -41.20 6.19
C LYS A 195 -2.02 -39.70 6.19
N ALA A 196 -2.17 -39.07 5.02
CA ALA A 196 -2.48 -37.64 4.88
C ALA A 196 -4.00 -37.33 4.93
N SER A 197 -4.80 -38.25 5.46
CA SER A 197 -6.28 -38.17 5.60
C SER A 197 -6.80 -37.00 6.47
N SER A 198 -5.92 -36.17 7.01
CA SER A 198 -6.28 -34.98 7.82
C SER A 198 -6.28 -33.67 7.03
N THR A 199 -5.92 -33.70 5.75
CA THR A 199 -5.99 -32.52 4.86
C THR A 199 -7.19 -32.64 3.93
N PRO A 200 -8.14 -31.69 3.95
CA PRO A 200 -9.31 -31.75 3.09
C PRO A 200 -8.87 -31.80 1.61
N PRO A 201 -9.56 -32.60 0.76
CA PRO A 201 -9.23 -32.68 -0.65
C PRO A 201 -9.29 -31.29 -1.26
N LEU A 202 -8.19 -30.87 -1.88
CA LEU A 202 -8.15 -29.59 -2.59
C LEU A 202 -9.21 -29.62 -3.71
N PRO A 203 -9.99 -28.54 -3.91
CA PRO A 203 -10.99 -28.52 -4.96
C PRO A 203 -10.37 -28.83 -6.33
N THR A 204 -11.10 -29.54 -7.20
CA THR A 204 -10.64 -29.88 -8.56
C THR A 204 -10.73 -28.72 -9.55
N HIS A 205 -11.49 -27.66 -9.21
CA HIS A 205 -11.57 -26.46 -10.04
C HIS A 205 -10.39 -25.50 -9.75
N PRO A 206 -9.91 -24.77 -10.78
CA PRO A 206 -8.94 -23.70 -10.60
C PRO A 206 -9.43 -22.72 -9.53
N TRP A 207 -8.56 -22.32 -8.61
CA TRP A 207 -8.90 -21.27 -7.65
C TRP A 207 -9.37 -20.00 -8.38
N TRP A 208 -10.44 -19.39 -7.90
CA TRP A 208 -10.84 -18.04 -8.29
C TRP A 208 -10.79 -17.10 -7.08
N PRO A 209 -10.47 -15.81 -7.26
CA PRO A 209 -10.49 -14.83 -6.16
C PRO A 209 -11.82 -14.72 -5.41
N THR A 210 -12.91 -15.21 -6.00
CA THR A 210 -14.27 -15.27 -5.43
C THR A 210 -14.52 -16.51 -4.57
N ASP A 211 -13.60 -17.47 -4.53
CA ASP A 211 -13.79 -18.71 -3.78
C ASP A 211 -13.72 -18.47 -2.26
N SER A 212 -14.58 -19.16 -1.51
CA SER A 212 -14.68 -19.07 -0.04
C SER A 212 -13.51 -19.70 0.71
N HIS A 213 -12.69 -20.50 0.03
CA HIS A 213 -11.53 -21.18 0.59
C HIS A 213 -10.23 -20.49 0.14
N PRO A 214 -9.23 -20.39 1.04
CA PRO A 214 -7.97 -19.74 0.69
C PRO A 214 -7.24 -20.53 -0.42
N PRO A 215 -6.58 -19.86 -1.37
CA PRO A 215 -5.88 -20.53 -2.48
C PRO A 215 -4.74 -21.44 -2.03
N LEU A 216 -4.23 -21.19 -0.83
CA LEU A 216 -3.10 -21.86 -0.22
C LEU A 216 -3.46 -22.20 1.21
N ASP A 217 -2.96 -23.33 1.69
CA ASP A 217 -3.06 -23.73 3.08
C ASP A 217 -2.02 -22.99 3.96
N SER A 218 -0.87 -22.64 3.39
CA SER A 218 0.10 -21.75 4.02
C SER A 218 1.08 -21.13 3.04
N LEU A 219 1.43 -19.86 3.27
CA LEU A 219 2.49 -19.18 2.52
C LEU A 219 3.86 -19.87 2.68
N ALA A 220 4.14 -20.42 3.87
CA ALA A 220 5.41 -21.11 4.11
C ALA A 220 5.52 -22.41 3.30
N GLN A 221 4.43 -23.18 3.16
CA GLN A 221 4.44 -24.41 2.37
C GLN A 221 4.59 -24.10 0.88
N PHE A 222 3.86 -23.09 0.39
CA PHE A 222 3.99 -22.65 -0.99
C PHE A 222 5.41 -22.14 -1.30
N ALA A 223 6.01 -21.34 -0.43
CA ALA A 223 7.39 -20.87 -0.62
C ALA A 223 8.42 -22.02 -0.62
N LEU A 224 8.24 -23.03 0.24
CA LEU A 224 9.08 -24.23 0.25
C LEU A 224 8.95 -25.03 -1.04
N PHE A 225 7.72 -25.18 -1.54
CA PHE A 225 7.45 -25.84 -2.81
C PHE A 225 8.15 -25.15 -3.97
N LEU A 226 7.93 -23.84 -4.17
CA LEU A 226 8.53 -23.09 -5.27
C LEU A 226 10.07 -23.15 -5.22
N ALA A 227 10.65 -23.03 -4.02
CA ALA A 227 12.09 -23.16 -3.85
C ALA A 227 12.61 -24.59 -4.15
N ALA A 228 11.83 -25.63 -3.87
CA ALA A 228 12.20 -27.00 -4.18
C ALA A 228 12.23 -27.23 -5.69
N VAL A 229 11.17 -26.81 -6.39
CA VAL A 229 11.03 -26.95 -7.84
C VAL A 229 12.17 -26.23 -8.58
N LEU A 230 12.52 -25.02 -8.15
CA LEU A 230 13.63 -24.25 -8.73
C LEU A 230 15.01 -24.87 -8.47
N VAL A 231 15.26 -25.37 -7.25
CA VAL A 231 16.56 -25.97 -6.90
C VAL A 231 16.74 -27.35 -7.54
N GLN A 232 15.66 -28.13 -7.65
CA GLN A 232 15.67 -29.46 -8.26
C GLN A 232 15.60 -29.42 -9.80
N ARG A 233 15.46 -28.23 -10.40
CA ARG A 233 15.33 -28.03 -11.85
C ARG A 233 14.19 -28.84 -12.46
N MET A 234 13.07 -28.88 -11.75
CA MET A 234 11.88 -29.56 -12.24
C MET A 234 11.35 -28.83 -13.48
N PRO A 235 10.86 -29.57 -14.49
CA PRO A 235 10.31 -28.95 -15.70
C PRO A 235 9.01 -28.18 -15.40
N PHE A 236 8.81 -27.13 -16.18
CA PHE A 236 7.67 -26.23 -16.14
C PHE A 236 6.85 -26.34 -17.42
N LEU A 237 5.58 -25.93 -17.36
CA LEU A 237 4.88 -25.49 -18.57
C LEU A 237 5.42 -24.12 -19.00
N LYS A 238 5.29 -23.76 -20.28
CA LYS A 238 5.77 -22.45 -20.79
C LYS A 238 5.28 -21.25 -19.96
N VAL A 239 3.98 -21.24 -19.64
CA VAL A 239 3.36 -20.17 -18.82
C VAL A 239 3.87 -20.19 -17.37
N GLU A 240 4.19 -21.37 -16.83
CA GLU A 240 4.79 -21.48 -15.48
C GLU A 240 6.24 -20.99 -15.47
N LEU A 241 7.00 -21.27 -16.54
CA LEU A 241 8.37 -20.79 -16.70
C LEU A 241 8.41 -19.27 -16.75
N GLU A 242 7.56 -18.66 -17.58
CA GLU A 242 7.39 -17.19 -17.63
C GLU A 242 7.03 -16.64 -16.25
N GLY A 243 6.12 -17.30 -15.53
CA GLY A 243 5.75 -16.89 -14.18
C GLY A 243 6.89 -16.99 -13.16
N MET A 244 7.74 -18.01 -13.28
CA MET A 244 8.95 -18.17 -12.46
C MET A 244 9.99 -17.11 -12.76
N MET A 245 10.19 -16.76 -14.04
CA MET A 245 11.11 -15.71 -14.44
C MET A 245 10.69 -14.36 -13.82
N VAL A 246 9.40 -14.01 -13.91
CA VAL A 246 8.86 -12.79 -13.28
C VAL A 246 9.11 -12.81 -11.77
N LEU A 247 8.82 -13.93 -11.09
CA LEU A 247 9.08 -14.06 -9.66
C LEU A 247 10.57 -13.83 -9.33
N LEU A 248 11.48 -14.46 -10.06
CA LEU A 248 12.92 -14.35 -9.82
C LEU A 248 13.47 -12.95 -10.12
N GLN A 249 12.95 -12.27 -11.14
CA GLN A 249 13.26 -10.87 -11.44
C GLN A 249 12.84 -9.94 -10.30
N VAL A 250 11.62 -10.11 -9.77
CA VAL A 250 11.12 -9.35 -8.62
C VAL A 250 11.99 -9.57 -7.38
N LEU A 251 12.43 -10.82 -7.17
CA LEU A 251 13.32 -11.20 -6.07
C LEU A 251 14.79 -10.83 -6.31
N LYS A 252 15.14 -10.31 -7.49
CA LYS A 252 16.52 -10.00 -7.91
C LYS A 252 17.47 -11.20 -7.77
N VAL A 253 17.01 -12.37 -8.19
CA VAL A 253 17.81 -13.59 -8.21
C VAL A 253 18.40 -13.77 -9.61
N ASP A 254 19.72 -13.91 -9.69
CA ASP A 254 20.39 -14.16 -10.96
C ASP A 254 20.04 -15.54 -11.50
N HIS A 255 19.54 -15.59 -12.72
CA HIS A 255 19.06 -16.82 -13.34
C HIS A 255 19.17 -16.80 -14.87
N THR A 256 19.15 -17.99 -15.45
CA THR A 256 18.97 -18.20 -16.89
C THR A 256 17.81 -19.16 -17.10
N ALA A 257 16.83 -18.76 -17.89
CA ALA A 257 15.75 -19.64 -18.31
C ALA A 257 16.20 -20.48 -19.51
N MET A 258 15.99 -21.79 -19.44
CA MET A 258 16.26 -22.72 -20.52
C MET A 258 14.94 -23.05 -21.20
N GLU A 259 14.56 -22.26 -22.21
CA GLU A 259 13.24 -22.38 -22.87
C GLU A 259 13.02 -23.76 -23.50
N ASP A 260 14.05 -24.35 -24.10
CA ASP A 260 13.97 -25.67 -24.76
C ASP A 260 13.71 -26.83 -23.79
N SER A 261 14.20 -26.70 -22.56
CA SER A 261 14.10 -27.75 -21.53
C SER A 261 13.23 -27.32 -20.35
N LEU A 262 12.50 -26.23 -20.53
CA LEU A 262 11.49 -25.66 -19.64
C LEU A 262 11.90 -25.65 -18.15
N HIS A 263 13.13 -25.27 -17.85
CA HIS A 263 13.62 -25.15 -16.47
C HIS A 263 14.44 -23.87 -16.28
N VAL A 264 14.75 -23.56 -15.02
CA VAL A 264 15.55 -22.38 -14.66
C VAL A 264 16.86 -22.82 -14.03
N ASN A 265 17.96 -22.24 -14.49
CA ASN A 265 19.27 -22.35 -13.87
C ASN A 265 19.55 -21.13 -12.99
N LEU A 266 19.70 -21.36 -11.69
CA LEU A 266 20.05 -20.32 -10.72
C LEU A 266 21.57 -20.10 -10.64
N HIS A 267 21.99 -18.85 -10.57
CA HIS A 267 23.39 -18.44 -10.44
C HIS A 267 23.69 -17.91 -9.03
N GLY A 268 24.97 -17.95 -8.65
CA GLY A 268 25.45 -17.45 -7.35
C GLY A 268 25.02 -18.25 -6.12
N ASP A 269 25.17 -17.62 -4.94
CA ASP A 269 24.94 -18.23 -3.62
C ASP A 269 23.45 -18.47 -3.27
N GLN A 270 22.53 -18.02 -4.13
CA GLN A 270 21.08 -18.15 -3.94
C GLN A 270 20.54 -19.55 -4.26
N ARG A 271 21.41 -20.52 -4.59
CA ARG A 271 21.04 -21.91 -4.91
C ARG A 271 20.49 -22.71 -3.72
N SER A 272 20.65 -22.23 -2.50
CA SER A 272 20.15 -22.98 -1.35
C SER A 272 18.63 -22.84 -1.24
N ASN A 273 17.96 -23.99 -1.11
CA ASN A 273 16.51 -24.06 -0.90
C ASN A 273 16.03 -23.20 0.28
N TYR A 274 16.88 -23.02 1.31
CA TYR A 274 16.57 -22.17 2.46
C TYR A 274 16.58 -20.67 2.13
N VAL A 275 17.62 -20.18 1.46
CA VAL A 275 17.71 -18.76 1.07
C VAL A 275 16.55 -18.41 0.15
N LEU A 276 16.31 -19.26 -0.85
CA LEU A 276 15.26 -19.03 -1.83
C LEU A 276 13.85 -19.10 -1.21
N SER A 277 13.55 -20.11 -0.39
CA SER A 277 12.24 -20.21 0.29
C SER A 277 11.97 -19.02 1.22
N ARG A 278 13.01 -18.49 1.88
CA ARG A 278 12.87 -17.30 2.72
C ARG A 278 12.57 -16.04 1.90
N SER A 279 13.32 -15.79 0.82
CA SER A 279 13.09 -14.65 -0.07
C SER A 279 11.70 -14.68 -0.69
N ILE A 280 11.26 -15.86 -1.16
CA ILE A 280 9.91 -16.06 -1.69
C ILE A 280 8.86 -15.80 -0.61
N PHE A 281 9.05 -16.34 0.60
CA PHE A 281 8.10 -16.14 1.70
C PHE A 281 7.96 -14.67 2.13
N GLU A 282 9.08 -13.95 2.22
CA GLU A 282 9.10 -12.52 2.55
C GLU A 282 8.35 -11.72 1.49
N PHE A 283 8.58 -12.00 0.21
CA PHE A 283 7.81 -11.41 -0.89
C PHE A 283 6.31 -11.71 -0.80
N LEU A 284 5.92 -12.99 -0.70
CA LEU A 284 4.52 -13.39 -0.63
C LEU A 284 3.78 -12.77 0.57
N SER A 285 4.47 -12.54 1.67
CA SER A 285 3.91 -11.88 2.87
C SER A 285 3.56 -10.41 2.65
N THR A 286 4.13 -9.77 1.62
CA THR A 286 3.83 -8.38 1.23
C THR A 286 2.67 -8.26 0.25
N VAL A 287 2.31 -9.34 -0.44
CA VAL A 287 1.19 -9.38 -1.40
C VAL A 287 -0.13 -9.21 -0.63
N ARG A 288 -0.88 -8.15 -0.95
CA ARG A 288 -2.07 -7.74 -0.20
C ARG A 288 -3.18 -8.79 -0.25
N GLU A 289 -3.35 -9.41 -1.40
CA GLU A 289 -4.38 -10.40 -1.71
C GLU A 289 -4.15 -11.70 -0.93
N LEU A 290 -2.93 -11.94 -0.44
CA LEU A 290 -2.56 -13.14 0.34
C LEU A 290 -2.59 -12.90 1.86
N ARG A 291 -3.06 -11.75 2.33
CA ARG A 291 -3.04 -11.38 3.77
C ARG A 291 -3.87 -12.30 4.68
N SER A 292 -4.92 -12.92 4.14
CA SER A 292 -5.77 -13.87 4.87
C SER A 292 -5.16 -15.27 5.00
N ILE A 293 -4.04 -15.54 4.31
CA ILE A 293 -3.45 -16.89 4.26
C ILE A 293 -2.51 -17.11 5.46
N PRO A 294 -2.58 -18.29 6.12
CA PRO A 294 -1.71 -18.62 7.24
C PRO A 294 -0.21 -18.55 6.90
N LYS A 295 0.53 -17.75 7.68
CA LYS A 295 1.97 -17.53 7.46
C LYS A 295 2.87 -18.69 7.92
N ARG A 296 2.49 -19.45 8.96
CA ARG A 296 3.23 -20.61 9.53
C ARG A 296 4.77 -20.54 9.42
N LYS A 297 5.37 -19.39 9.78
CA LYS A 297 6.80 -19.07 9.58
C LYS A 297 7.74 -20.14 10.14
N ASP A 298 7.36 -20.77 11.26
CA ASP A 298 8.12 -21.82 11.93
C ASP A 298 8.41 -23.04 11.04
N LEU A 299 7.61 -23.29 10.00
CA LEU A 299 7.85 -24.39 9.05
C LEU A 299 9.18 -24.21 8.29
N LEU A 300 9.55 -22.96 7.97
CA LEU A 300 10.83 -22.62 7.33
C LEU A 300 12.01 -22.94 8.25
N GLU A 301 11.83 -22.81 9.56
CA GLU A 301 12.87 -23.06 10.57
C GLU A 301 12.98 -24.53 10.95
N ARG A 302 11.86 -25.27 11.00
CA ARG A 302 11.83 -26.72 11.27
C ARG A 302 12.59 -27.51 10.21
N SER A 303 12.52 -27.13 8.94
CA SER A 303 13.31 -27.72 7.85
C SER A 303 14.82 -27.71 8.16
N ARG A 304 15.34 -26.63 8.79
CA ARG A 304 16.73 -26.53 9.22
C ARG A 304 17.06 -27.44 10.39
N ARG A 305 16.17 -27.56 11.39
CA ARG A 305 16.38 -28.45 12.55
C ARG A 305 16.40 -29.92 12.11
N ASN A 306 15.51 -30.33 11.22
CA ASN A 306 15.48 -31.69 10.70
C ASN A 306 16.71 -31.99 9.82
N LYS A 307 17.16 -31.07 8.95
CA LYS A 307 18.40 -31.25 8.17
C LYS A 307 19.66 -31.26 9.05
N LYS A 308 19.75 -30.45 10.10
CA LYS A 308 20.85 -30.50 11.08
C LYS A 308 20.84 -31.82 11.87
N LYS A 309 19.65 -32.32 12.26
CA LYS A 309 19.49 -33.60 12.96
C LYS A 309 19.85 -34.78 12.05
N LEU A 310 19.41 -34.77 10.79
CA LEU A 310 19.77 -35.78 9.79
C LEU A 310 21.27 -35.79 9.48
N ARG A 311 21.90 -34.61 9.30
CA ARG A 311 23.35 -34.52 9.13
C ARG A 311 24.11 -35.05 10.35
N ARG A 312 23.67 -34.74 11.58
CA ARG A 312 24.27 -35.28 12.81
C ARG A 312 24.10 -36.80 12.93
N CYS A 313 22.96 -37.36 12.53
CA CYS A 313 22.74 -38.80 12.53
C CYS A 313 23.59 -39.52 11.47
N LEU A 314 23.73 -38.96 10.27
CA LEU A 314 24.60 -39.51 9.22
C LEU A 314 26.08 -39.47 9.62
N THR A 315 26.55 -38.38 10.22
CA THR A 315 27.94 -38.29 10.74
C THR A 315 28.21 -39.20 11.93
N ASN A 316 27.17 -39.68 12.62
CA ASN A 316 27.31 -40.64 13.72
C ASN A 316 27.16 -42.09 13.25
N ALA A 317 26.43 -42.35 12.16
CA ALA A 317 26.33 -43.68 11.55
C ALA A 317 27.67 -44.09 10.89
N ASP A 318 28.40 -43.13 10.29
CA ASP A 318 29.74 -43.35 9.74
C ASP A 318 30.83 -43.56 10.83
N LYS A 319 30.46 -43.45 12.12
CA LYS A 319 31.36 -43.72 13.26
C LYS A 319 31.04 -45.01 14.00
N LEU A 320 30.10 -45.82 13.50
CA LEU A 320 29.67 -47.08 14.11
C LEU A 320 29.93 -48.30 13.23
N VAL A 321 30.82 -48.18 12.24
CA VAL A 321 31.41 -49.31 11.52
C VAL A 321 32.91 -49.34 11.80
N VAL A 322 33.27 -49.89 12.97
CA VAL A 322 34.58 -50.52 13.23
C VAL A 322 34.31 -51.77 14.06
#